data_AF-A0A6P6MZT0-F1
#
_entry.id   AF-A0A6P6MZT0-F1
#
_cell.length_a   1.000
_cell.length_b   1.000
_cell.length_c   1.000
_cell.angle_alpha   90.00
_cell.angle_beta   90.00
_cell.angle_gamma   90.00
#
_symmetry.space_group_name_H-M   'P 1'
#
loop_
_entity.id
_entity.type
_entity.pdbx_description
1 polymer ?
#
loop_
_entity_poly.entity_id
_entity_poly.type
_entity_poly.pdbx_seq_one_letter_code
_entity_poly.pdbx_strand_id
1 'polypeptide(L)'
;MDEVELVLCTHCKKEVAKANYDLHEPHCKRFLCICPDCDETVPRDLLEQHKTEQHTEVKCKMCNKKIEQRHLLDHEKDECSERPQICEFCQLELPLSNLKEHEVSCGSRTERCSDCGRYIKLMDQIDHAQICSTNTPTTSKDLVPEDDTSDTDEQTMLQCQNCLKYIPSDKLKEHKMLCTQSLRFIDVKDDDSEEEDENHSPGNDSTPDAADFSFSSLQKVKRDRNIGMGLDKISTCPLCHLALPVKTLEWHEKKCELHRHLSMA
;
A
#
# COMPACT_ATOMS: atom_id res chain seq x y z
N MET A 1 11.20 -41.10 -15.28
CA MET A 1 11.21 -39.91 -14.40
C MET A 1 9.76 -39.71 -14.05
N ASP A 2 9.36 -40.11 -12.85
CA ASP A 2 7.98 -39.96 -12.39
C ASP A 2 7.75 -38.49 -12.06
N GLU A 3 6.94 -37.82 -12.88
CA GLU A 3 6.52 -36.45 -12.68
C GLU A 3 5.50 -36.45 -11.53
N VAL A 4 5.85 -35.79 -10.42
CA VAL A 4 4.99 -35.76 -9.23
C VAL A 4 3.88 -34.76 -9.51
N GLU A 5 2.67 -35.24 -9.82
CA GLU A 5 1.50 -34.38 -9.98
C GLU A 5 1.21 -33.63 -8.67
N LEU A 6 1.26 -32.30 -8.69
CA LEU A 6 0.98 -31.42 -7.55
C LEU A 6 -0.41 -30.76 -7.71
N VAL A 7 -1.09 -30.54 -6.58
CA VAL A 7 -2.41 -29.91 -6.49
C VAL A 7 -2.36 -28.80 -5.43
N LEU A 8 -2.91 -27.62 -5.74
CA LEU A 8 -3.00 -26.51 -4.79
C LEU A 8 -4.15 -26.73 -3.80
N CYS A 9 -3.87 -26.72 -2.50
CA CYS A 9 -4.92 -26.76 -1.48
C CYS A 9 -5.59 -25.40 -1.34
N THR A 10 -6.92 -25.37 -1.44
CA THR A 10 -7.74 -24.15 -1.29
C THR A 10 -7.72 -23.56 0.12
N HIS A 11 -7.43 -24.38 1.14
CA HIS A 11 -7.48 -23.97 2.54
C HIS A 11 -6.15 -23.46 3.10
N CYS A 12 -5.00 -23.99 2.66
CA CYS A 12 -3.68 -23.51 3.09
C CYS A 12 -2.88 -22.81 1.98
N LYS A 13 -3.41 -22.77 0.75
CA LYS A 13 -2.75 -22.21 -0.44
C LYS A 13 -1.36 -22.83 -0.72
N LYS A 14 -1.11 -24.07 -0.26
CA LYS A 14 0.14 -24.81 -0.51
C LYS A 14 -0.05 -25.88 -1.57
N GLU A 15 1.01 -26.13 -2.33
CA GLU A 15 1.08 -27.24 -3.30
C GLU A 15 1.31 -28.56 -2.56
N VAL A 16 0.49 -29.56 -2.89
CA VAL A 16 0.48 -30.87 -2.27
C VAL A 16 0.50 -31.92 -3.35
N ALA A 17 1.37 -32.92 -3.25
CA ALA A 17 1.36 -34.05 -4.18
C ALA A 17 -0.02 -34.72 -4.21
N LYS A 18 -0.55 -34.96 -5.40
CA LYS A 18 -1.90 -35.51 -5.62
C LYS A 18 -2.13 -36.79 -4.83
N ALA A 19 -1.12 -37.67 -4.75
CA ALA A 19 -1.17 -38.91 -3.96
C ALA A 19 -1.40 -38.69 -2.45
N ASN A 20 -1.04 -37.52 -1.93
CA ASN A 20 -1.18 -37.17 -0.50
C ASN A 20 -2.33 -36.18 -0.25
N TYR A 21 -3.01 -35.70 -1.30
CA TYR A 21 -4.05 -34.67 -1.19
C TYR A 21 -5.25 -35.16 -0.36
N ASP A 22 -5.67 -36.40 -0.55
CA ASP A 22 -6.81 -37.00 0.18
C ASP A 22 -6.59 -37.08 1.70
N LEU A 23 -5.32 -37.15 2.14
CA LEU A 23 -4.95 -37.09 3.55
C LEU A 23 -4.76 -35.65 4.03
N HIS A 24 -4.24 -34.79 3.15
CA HIS A 24 -3.98 -33.39 3.45
C HIS A 24 -5.27 -32.58 3.60
N GLU A 25 -6.25 -32.73 2.71
CA GLU A 25 -7.50 -31.97 2.69
C GLU A 25 -8.27 -32.02 4.02
N PRO A 26 -8.61 -33.20 4.58
CA PRO A 26 -9.35 -33.27 5.84
C PRO A 26 -8.55 -32.71 7.02
N HIS A 27 -7.22 -32.90 7.02
CA HIS A 27 -6.34 -32.32 8.02
C HIS A 27 -6.34 -30.78 7.92
N CYS A 28 -6.10 -30.27 6.71
CA CYS A 28 -6.05 -28.85 6.43
C CYS A 28 -7.37 -28.15 6.81
N LYS A 29 -8.52 -28.72 6.43
CA LYS A 29 -9.85 -28.18 6.75
C LYS A 29 -10.19 -28.21 8.24
N ARG A 30 -9.68 -29.20 8.96
CA ARG A 30 -9.90 -29.34 10.41
C ARG A 30 -9.11 -28.31 11.20
N PHE A 31 -7.83 -28.11 10.86
CA PHE A 31 -6.90 -27.32 11.67
C PHE A 31 -6.73 -25.87 11.21
N LEU A 32 -6.94 -25.57 9.93
CA LEU A 32 -6.82 -24.21 9.39
C LEU A 32 -8.21 -23.66 9.05
N CYS A 33 -8.37 -22.37 9.25
CA CYS A 33 -9.52 -21.59 8.83
C CYS A 33 -9.09 -20.26 8.24
N ILE A 34 -9.95 -19.67 7.42
CA ILE A 34 -9.73 -18.33 6.88
C ILE A 34 -10.35 -17.34 7.87
N CYS A 35 -9.59 -16.31 8.25
CA CYS A 35 -10.10 -15.23 9.08
C CYS A 35 -11.14 -14.41 8.28
N PRO A 36 -12.34 -14.15 8.82
CA PRO A 36 -13.38 -13.40 8.11
C PRO A 36 -13.06 -11.92 7.94
N ASP A 37 -12.11 -11.38 8.71
CA ASP A 37 -11.79 -9.95 8.75
C ASP A 37 -10.61 -9.59 7.80
N CYS A 38 -9.72 -10.55 7.49
CA CYS A 38 -8.54 -10.29 6.65
C CYS A 38 -8.22 -11.36 5.61
N ASP A 39 -9.05 -12.39 5.45
CA ASP A 39 -8.86 -13.52 4.53
C ASP A 39 -7.55 -14.30 4.68
N GLU A 40 -6.87 -14.13 5.83
CA GLU A 40 -5.64 -14.86 6.16
C GLU A 40 -5.95 -16.26 6.67
N THR A 41 -5.15 -17.24 6.25
CA THR A 41 -5.26 -18.62 6.73
C THR A 41 -4.59 -18.75 8.08
N VAL A 42 -5.38 -18.94 9.14
CA VAL A 42 -4.91 -19.07 10.52
C VAL A 42 -5.32 -20.43 11.11
N PRO A 43 -4.56 -20.98 12.06
CA PRO A 43 -5.00 -22.14 12.82
C PRO A 43 -6.31 -21.84 13.55
N ARG A 44 -7.29 -22.76 13.46
CA ARG A 44 -8.62 -22.59 14.06
C ARG A 44 -8.54 -22.32 15.56
N ASP A 45 -7.64 -22.98 16.25
CA ASP A 45 -7.44 -22.81 17.70
C ASP A 45 -6.84 -21.44 18.06
N LEU A 46 -6.19 -20.76 17.10
CA LEU A 46 -5.58 -19.44 17.26
C LEU A 46 -6.42 -18.33 16.61
N LEU A 47 -7.57 -18.64 16.00
CA LEU A 47 -8.40 -17.65 15.31
C LEU A 47 -8.84 -16.53 16.26
N GLU A 48 -9.28 -16.88 17.46
CA GLU A 48 -9.68 -15.89 18.46
C GLU A 48 -8.51 -15.02 18.91
N GLN A 49 -7.33 -15.61 19.12
CA GLN A 49 -6.12 -14.85 19.46
C GLN A 49 -5.74 -13.89 18.32
N HIS A 50 -5.71 -14.38 17.08
CA HIS A 50 -5.45 -13.56 15.89
C HIS A 50 -6.43 -12.38 15.80
N LYS A 51 -7.74 -12.62 16.01
CA LYS A 51 -8.73 -11.54 16.05
C LYS A 51 -8.43 -10.53 17.14
N THR A 52 -8.11 -10.98 18.35
CA THR A 52 -7.80 -10.06 19.45
C THR A 52 -6.53 -9.24 19.21
N GLU A 53 -5.52 -9.81 18.56
CA GLU A 53 -4.24 -9.15 18.34
C GLU A 53 -4.19 -8.28 17.08
N GLN A 54 -4.98 -8.60 16.04
CA GLN A 54 -4.91 -7.92 14.75
C GLN A 54 -6.17 -7.09 14.44
N HIS A 55 -7.36 -7.57 14.82
CA HIS A 55 -8.65 -6.98 14.41
C HIS A 55 -9.37 -6.27 15.56
N THR A 56 -8.79 -6.22 16.76
CA THR A 56 -9.38 -5.44 17.86
C THR A 56 -9.35 -3.96 17.51
N GLU A 57 -10.50 -3.30 17.61
CA GLU A 57 -10.58 -1.85 17.49
C GLU A 57 -9.94 -1.18 18.70
N VAL A 58 -8.89 -0.41 18.44
CA VAL A 58 -8.20 0.42 19.42
C VAL A 58 -8.31 1.89 19.05
N LYS A 59 -8.22 2.76 20.06
CA LYS A 59 -8.28 4.21 19.84
C LYS A 59 -6.89 4.74 19.54
N CYS A 60 -6.76 5.45 18.43
CA CYS A 60 -5.56 6.23 18.14
C CYS A 60 -5.32 7.27 19.24
N LYS A 61 -4.09 7.36 19.74
CA LYS A 61 -3.74 8.26 20.85
C LYS A 61 -3.85 9.74 20.48
N MET A 62 -3.65 10.07 19.21
CA MET A 62 -3.62 11.45 18.71
C MET A 62 -5.02 11.92 18.31
N CYS A 63 -5.75 11.14 17.51
CA CYS A 63 -7.06 11.55 16.96
C CYS A 63 -8.27 10.90 17.64
N ASN A 64 -8.08 9.98 18.58
CA ASN A 64 -9.13 9.23 19.30
C ASN A 64 -10.10 8.41 18.42
N LYS A 65 -9.82 8.27 17.12
CA LYS A 65 -10.59 7.42 16.21
C LYS A 65 -10.35 5.95 16.54
N LYS A 66 -11.39 5.13 16.35
CA LYS A 66 -11.30 3.67 16.45
C LYS A 66 -10.72 3.12 15.17
N ILE A 67 -9.69 2.29 15.30
CA ILE A 67 -8.92 1.73 14.19
C ILE A 67 -8.57 0.30 14.57
N GLU A 68 -8.56 -0.61 13.61
CA GLU A 68 -8.07 -1.97 13.85
C GLU A 68 -6.59 -1.96 14.25
N GLN A 69 -6.23 -2.79 15.22
CA GLN A 69 -4.89 -2.89 15.77
C GLN A 69 -3.82 -3.07 14.69
N ARG A 70 -4.08 -3.88 13.66
CA ARG A 70 -3.18 -4.11 12.52
C ARG A 70 -2.89 -2.85 11.70
N HIS A 71 -3.83 -1.92 11.62
CA HIS A 71 -3.75 -0.68 10.84
C HIS A 71 -3.34 0.52 11.69
N LEU A 72 -3.24 0.36 13.02
CA LEU A 72 -2.93 1.45 13.93
C LEU A 72 -1.57 2.10 13.61
N LEU A 73 -0.55 1.29 13.32
CA LEU A 73 0.80 1.80 13.04
C LEU A 73 0.84 2.65 11.77
N ASP A 74 0.24 2.15 10.69
CA ASP A 74 0.15 2.88 9.42
C ASP A 74 -0.67 4.16 9.59
N HIS A 75 -1.75 4.09 10.37
CA HIS A 75 -2.53 5.26 10.71
C HIS A 75 -1.72 6.30 11.47
N GLU A 76 -1.08 5.93 12.59
CA GLU A 76 -0.30 6.87 13.42
C GLU A 76 0.84 7.51 12.64
N LYS A 77 1.41 6.78 11.69
CA LYS A 77 2.54 7.24 10.89
C LYS A 77 2.12 8.15 9.73
N ASP A 78 1.09 7.80 8.97
CA ASP A 78 0.84 8.41 7.66
C ASP A 78 -0.58 9.00 7.50
N GLU A 79 -1.61 8.41 8.13
CA GLU A 79 -3.00 8.83 7.91
C GLU A 79 -3.57 9.75 9.01
N CYS A 80 -2.92 9.79 10.17
CA CYS A 80 -3.45 10.49 11.33
C CYS A 80 -3.43 12.01 11.11
N SER A 81 -4.61 12.62 11.06
CA SER A 81 -4.78 14.07 10.92
C SER A 81 -4.25 14.87 12.11
N GLU A 82 -4.15 14.23 13.28
CA GLU A 82 -3.62 14.85 14.50
C GLU A 82 -2.15 14.52 14.72
N ARG A 83 -1.48 13.91 13.73
CA ARG A 83 -0.05 13.63 13.80
C ARG A 83 0.71 14.95 13.92
N PRO A 84 1.63 15.09 14.90
CA PRO A 84 2.44 16.29 15.04
C PRO A 84 3.39 16.45 13.85
N GLN A 85 3.49 17.67 13.34
CA GLN A 85 4.39 18.11 12.28
C GLN A 85 5.02 19.43 12.67
N ILE A 86 6.24 19.66 12.22
CA ILE A 86 7.02 20.85 12.55
C ILE A 86 6.83 21.87 11.42
N CYS A 87 6.45 23.09 11.77
CA CYS A 87 6.41 24.19 10.81
C CYS A 87 7.84 24.56 10.36
N GLU A 88 8.08 24.61 9.05
CA GLU A 88 9.40 24.94 8.50
C GLU A 88 9.85 26.39 8.80
N PHE A 89 8.91 27.31 9.03
CA PHE A 89 9.19 28.73 9.26
C PHE A 89 9.49 29.06 10.73
N CYS A 90 8.75 28.46 11.67
CA CYS A 90 8.88 28.78 13.10
C CYS A 90 9.30 27.61 13.99
N GLN A 91 9.50 26.42 13.41
CA GLN A 91 9.90 25.19 14.11
C GLN A 91 8.93 24.77 15.22
N LEU A 92 7.68 25.26 15.18
CA LEU A 92 6.64 24.88 16.13
C LEU A 92 6.01 23.56 15.72
N GLU A 93 5.86 22.66 16.69
CA GLU A 93 5.17 21.38 16.53
C GLU A 93 3.64 21.59 16.62
N LEU A 94 2.93 21.20 15.58
CA LEU A 94 1.49 21.39 15.42
C LEU A 94 0.83 20.14 14.83
N PRO A 95 -0.45 19.87 15.14
CA PRO A 95 -1.22 18.84 14.45
C PRO A 95 -1.28 19.10 12.94
N LEU A 96 -1.17 18.04 12.12
CA LEU A 96 -1.25 18.13 10.66
C LEU A 96 -2.52 18.86 10.18
N SER A 97 -3.65 18.68 10.88
CA SER A 97 -4.92 19.37 10.62
C SER A 97 -4.80 20.89 10.63
N ASN A 98 -3.98 21.44 11.54
CA ASN A 98 -3.79 22.88 11.72
C ASN A 98 -2.53 23.42 11.01
N LEU A 99 -1.60 22.54 10.62
CA LEU A 99 -0.33 22.93 10.02
C LEU A 99 -0.53 23.80 8.77
N LYS A 100 -1.43 23.42 7.87
CA LYS A 100 -1.64 24.14 6.60
C LYS A 100 -2.12 25.58 6.81
N GLU A 101 -3.04 25.81 7.74
CA GLU A 101 -3.50 27.16 8.09
C GLU A 101 -2.40 27.96 8.79
N HIS A 102 -1.65 27.29 9.67
CA HIS A 102 -0.50 27.89 10.32
C HIS A 102 0.61 28.27 9.34
N GLU A 103 0.95 27.43 8.36
CA GLU A 103 1.99 27.73 7.38
C GLU A 103 1.67 28.97 6.55
N VAL A 104 0.41 29.16 6.15
CA VAL A 104 -0.01 30.36 5.43
C VAL A 104 0.18 31.61 6.30
N SER A 105 -0.28 31.56 7.55
CA SER A 105 -0.18 32.72 8.46
C SER A 105 1.26 32.97 8.91
N CYS A 106 1.98 31.93 9.34
CA CYS A 106 3.37 31.99 9.76
C CYS A 106 4.30 32.37 8.61
N GLY A 107 4.11 31.78 7.43
CA GLY A 107 4.89 32.06 6.24
C GLY A 107 4.67 33.47 5.68
N SER A 108 3.50 34.06 5.92
CA SER A 108 3.20 35.45 5.53
C SER A 108 3.90 36.51 6.39
N ARG A 109 4.40 36.12 7.58
CA ARG A 109 5.14 37.02 8.46
C ARG A 109 6.42 37.47 7.76
N THR A 110 6.77 38.74 7.95
CA THR A 110 7.97 39.31 7.35
C THR A 110 9.10 39.42 8.36
N GLU A 111 10.29 39.05 7.93
CA GLU A 111 11.54 39.26 8.66
C GLU A 111 12.49 40.14 7.85
N ARG A 112 13.41 40.81 8.56
CA ARG A 112 14.40 41.67 7.91
C ARG A 112 15.54 40.79 7.38
N CYS A 113 15.80 40.86 6.08
CA CYS A 113 16.99 40.25 5.50
C CYS A 113 18.25 40.87 6.11
N SER A 114 19.19 40.03 6.54
CA SER A 114 20.44 40.49 7.16
C SER A 114 21.35 41.22 6.18
N ASP A 115 21.27 40.87 4.88
CA ASP A 115 22.18 41.41 3.89
C ASP A 115 21.66 42.70 3.23
N CYS A 116 20.38 42.74 2.84
CA CYS A 116 19.80 43.91 2.17
C CYS A 116 18.91 44.78 3.06
N GLY A 117 18.60 44.34 4.30
CA GLY A 117 17.76 45.09 5.23
C GLY A 117 16.28 45.22 4.84
N ARG A 118 15.84 44.62 3.73
CA ARG A 118 14.43 44.63 3.29
C ARG A 118 13.59 43.66 4.11
N TYR A 119 12.31 43.98 4.28
CA TYR A 119 11.33 43.08 4.89
C TYR A 119 10.82 42.09 3.86
N ILE A 120 10.92 40.80 4.19
CA ILE A 120 10.68 39.70 3.27
C ILE A 120 9.87 38.65 4.00
N LYS A 121 8.88 38.07 3.33
CA LYS A 121 8.07 37.00 3.93
C LYS A 121 8.96 35.79 4.19
N LEU A 122 8.71 35.09 5.29
CA LEU A 122 9.44 33.88 5.67
C LEU A 122 9.41 32.81 4.57
N MET A 123 8.27 32.66 3.88
CA MET A 123 8.13 31.77 2.71
C MET A 123 9.05 32.16 1.54
N ASP A 124 9.20 33.47 1.30
CA ASP A 124 9.94 34.01 0.15
C ASP A 124 11.43 34.19 0.47
N GLN A 125 11.87 33.85 1.68
CA GLN A 125 13.23 34.13 2.16
C GLN A 125 14.29 33.30 1.42
N ILE A 126 13.97 32.06 1.06
CA ILE A 126 14.84 31.18 0.27
C ILE A 126 15.00 31.75 -1.15
N ASP A 127 13.90 32.14 -1.79
CA ASP A 127 13.89 32.72 -3.13
C ASP A 127 14.63 34.06 -3.15
N HIS A 128 14.39 34.90 -2.14
CA HIS A 128 15.10 36.16 -1.99
C HIS A 128 16.60 35.95 -1.82
N ALA A 129 17.04 34.96 -1.04
CA ALA A 129 18.47 34.69 -0.85
C ALA A 129 19.20 34.46 -2.19
N GLN A 130 18.52 33.93 -3.21
CA GLN A 130 19.12 33.71 -4.54
C GLN A 130 19.30 35.00 -5.35
N ILE A 131 18.46 36.01 -5.13
CA ILE A 131 18.45 37.28 -5.90
C ILE A 131 18.84 38.49 -5.04
N CYS A 132 19.23 38.27 -3.79
CA CYS A 132 19.59 39.32 -2.86
C CYS A 132 20.76 40.12 -3.43
N SER A 133 20.60 41.44 -3.51
CA SER A 133 21.52 42.34 -4.21
C SER A 133 22.95 42.36 -3.66
N THR A 134 23.19 41.75 -2.50
CA THR A 134 24.49 41.58 -1.86
C THR A 134 25.25 40.32 -2.29
N ASN A 135 24.63 39.36 -3.00
CA ASN A 135 25.32 38.17 -3.54
C ASN A 135 26.09 38.45 -4.84
N THR A 136 26.17 39.71 -5.28
CA THR A 136 27.16 40.13 -6.27
C THR A 136 28.46 40.52 -5.56
N PRO A 137 29.60 39.84 -5.82
CA PRO A 137 30.88 40.27 -5.27
C PRO A 137 31.35 41.49 -6.06
N THR A 138 30.79 42.66 -5.78
CA THR A 138 31.41 43.92 -6.19
C THR A 138 31.47 44.87 -5.01
N THR A 139 32.69 44.99 -4.51
CA THR A 139 33.23 46.00 -3.60
C THR A 139 32.66 47.40 -3.82
N SER A 140 32.11 48.03 -2.78
CA SER A 140 32.28 49.45 -2.35
C SER A 140 31.14 49.81 -1.37
N LYS A 141 31.42 49.89 -0.07
CA LYS A 141 31.67 51.12 0.71
C LYS A 141 30.63 52.22 0.52
N ASP A 142 29.87 52.43 1.61
CA ASP A 142 29.17 53.64 2.05
C ASP A 142 28.15 54.25 1.08
N LEU A 143 26.88 54.35 1.52
CA LEU A 143 26.27 55.62 1.95
C LEU A 143 24.84 55.41 2.48
N VAL A 144 24.51 56.23 3.47
CA VAL A 144 23.29 56.37 4.28
C VAL A 144 22.16 57.01 3.42
N PRO A 145 20.87 56.89 3.81
CA PRO A 145 19.73 56.97 2.89
C PRO A 145 19.26 58.40 2.66
N GLU A 146 18.87 58.73 1.44
CA GLU A 146 18.01 59.89 1.16
C GLU A 146 16.89 59.52 0.18
N ASP A 147 15.72 59.98 0.59
CA ASP A 147 14.46 60.07 -0.13
C ASP A 147 14.62 61.12 -1.24
N ASP A 148 14.51 60.75 -2.52
CA ASP A 148 13.95 61.65 -3.52
C ASP A 148 13.51 60.93 -4.80
N THR A 149 12.41 61.44 -5.31
CA THR A 149 11.71 61.12 -6.53
C THR A 149 12.58 61.34 -7.78
N SER A 150 12.70 60.33 -8.65
CA SER A 150 12.83 60.53 -10.11
C SER A 150 12.80 59.21 -10.87
N ASP A 151 11.93 59.18 -11.89
CA ASP A 151 11.85 58.25 -13.00
C ASP A 151 13.19 57.60 -13.37
N THR A 152 13.26 56.27 -13.25
CA THR A 152 14.14 55.45 -14.10
C THR A 152 13.39 54.19 -14.50
N ASP A 153 12.98 54.18 -15.78
CA ASP A 153 12.44 53.08 -16.59
C ASP A 153 12.05 51.80 -15.83
N GLU A 154 10.82 51.78 -15.30
CA GLU A 154 10.16 50.54 -14.90
C GLU A 154 9.94 49.66 -16.14
N GLN A 155 10.87 48.75 -16.40
CA GLN A 155 10.75 47.82 -17.51
C GLN A 155 9.56 46.88 -17.25
N THR A 156 8.42 47.21 -17.85
CA THR A 156 7.13 46.58 -17.58
C THR A 156 7.17 45.10 -17.95
N MET A 157 7.12 44.22 -16.95
CA MET A 157 7.11 42.76 -17.14
C MET A 157 5.68 42.27 -17.34
N LEU A 158 5.38 41.70 -18.51
CA LEU A 158 4.05 41.20 -18.87
C LEU A 158 4.06 39.66 -18.91
N GLN A 159 3.01 39.04 -18.37
CA GLN A 159 2.86 37.59 -18.40
C GLN A 159 2.41 37.12 -19.79
N CYS A 160 3.16 36.20 -20.39
CA CYS A 160 2.79 35.59 -21.67
C CYS A 160 1.63 34.60 -21.47
N GLN A 161 0.50 34.80 -22.16
CA GLN A 161 -0.68 33.93 -22.00
C GLN A 161 -0.48 32.50 -22.51
N ASN A 162 0.55 32.23 -23.34
CA ASN A 162 0.81 30.91 -23.90
C ASN A 162 1.72 30.05 -23.00
N CYS A 163 2.67 30.65 -22.28
CA CYS A 163 3.61 29.90 -21.44
C CYS A 163 3.64 30.36 -19.97
N LEU A 164 2.80 31.32 -19.60
CA LEU A 164 2.65 31.92 -18.27
C LEU A 164 3.94 32.54 -17.68
N LYS A 165 4.99 32.72 -18.47
CA LYS A 165 6.25 33.38 -18.07
C LYS A 165 6.14 34.91 -18.13
N TYR A 166 6.78 35.60 -17.18
CA TYR A 166 6.90 37.05 -17.15
C TYR A 166 8.06 37.50 -18.05
N ILE A 167 7.75 38.29 -19.08
CA ILE A 167 8.68 38.73 -20.12
C ILE A 167 8.68 40.26 -20.16
N PRO A 168 9.84 40.93 -20.30
CA PRO A 168 9.90 42.38 -20.50
C PRO A 168 9.11 42.81 -21.74
N SER A 169 8.36 43.91 -21.66
CA SER A 169 7.53 44.44 -22.76
C SER A 169 8.28 44.51 -24.10
N ASP A 170 9.54 44.93 -24.07
CA ASP A 170 10.41 45.08 -25.26
C ASP A 170 10.73 43.74 -25.94
N LYS A 171 10.71 42.65 -25.18
CA LYS A 171 11.00 41.29 -25.63
C LYS A 171 9.75 40.43 -25.86
N LEU A 172 8.56 40.96 -25.57
CA LEU A 172 7.30 40.23 -25.71
C LEU A 172 6.96 39.89 -27.17
N LYS A 173 7.29 40.77 -28.13
CA LYS A 173 7.02 40.52 -29.57
C LYS A 173 7.91 39.42 -30.13
N GLU A 174 9.20 39.45 -29.80
CA GLU A 174 10.18 38.43 -30.18
C GLU A 174 9.84 37.08 -29.52
N HIS A 175 9.44 37.11 -28.24
CA HIS A 175 8.95 35.94 -27.53
C HIS A 175 7.67 35.35 -28.15
N LYS A 176 6.69 36.17 -28.55
CA LYS A 176 5.45 35.66 -29.20
C LYS A 176 5.71 34.88 -30.49
N MET A 177 6.79 35.16 -31.21
CA MET A 177 7.14 34.42 -32.43
C MET A 177 7.86 33.10 -32.17
N LEU A 178 8.45 32.95 -30.98
CA LEU A 178 9.18 31.74 -30.55
C LEU A 178 8.42 30.90 -29.51
N CYS A 179 7.35 31.46 -28.92
CA CYS A 179 6.52 30.82 -27.92
C CYS A 179 5.51 29.85 -28.56
N THR A 180 6.00 28.68 -28.97
CA THR A 180 5.17 27.57 -29.47
C THR A 180 4.79 26.65 -28.32
N GLN A 181 3.85 27.08 -27.49
CA GLN A 181 3.18 26.13 -26.60
C GLN A 181 1.71 26.51 -26.47
N SER A 182 0.90 26.05 -27.43
CA SER A 182 -0.31 25.26 -27.17
C SER A 182 -1.03 24.91 -28.48
N LEU A 183 -0.63 23.79 -29.09
CA LEU A 183 -1.50 22.89 -29.84
C LEU A 183 -1.03 21.50 -29.37
N ARG A 184 -1.82 20.66 -28.69
CA ARG A 184 -3.24 20.40 -28.82
C ARG A 184 -3.84 19.92 -27.49
N PHE A 185 -5.02 20.46 -27.17
CA PHE A 185 -6.04 19.76 -26.38
C PHE A 185 -6.64 18.63 -27.22
N ILE A 186 -6.99 17.53 -26.54
CA ILE A 186 -8.08 16.57 -26.79
C ILE A 186 -8.58 16.46 -28.25
N ASP A 187 -8.28 15.33 -28.89
CA ASP A 187 -9.15 14.77 -29.94
C ASP A 187 -9.86 13.55 -29.32
N VAL A 188 -11.13 13.75 -28.97
CA VAL A 188 -12.13 12.68 -29.01
C VAL A 188 -12.35 12.39 -30.49
N LYS A 189 -12.12 11.15 -30.89
CA LYS A 189 -12.67 10.61 -32.13
C LYS A 189 -13.28 9.25 -31.86
N ASP A 190 -14.58 9.22 -32.09
CA ASP A 190 -15.37 8.05 -32.42
C ASP A 190 -14.65 7.19 -33.46
N ASP A 191 -14.66 5.88 -33.26
CA ASP A 191 -14.52 4.90 -34.32
C ASP A 191 -15.60 3.84 -34.13
N ASP A 192 -16.62 4.02 -34.95
CA ASP A 192 -17.68 3.08 -35.29
C ASP A 192 -17.18 2.28 -36.49
N SER A 193 -17.22 0.95 -36.39
CA SER A 193 -17.19 0.05 -37.54
C SER A 193 -17.69 -1.33 -37.09
N GLU A 194 -18.97 -1.54 -37.39
CA GLU A 194 -19.63 -2.83 -37.58
C GLU A 194 -18.81 -3.73 -38.52
N GLU A 195 -18.86 -5.06 -38.35
CA GLU A 195 -19.48 -5.99 -39.30
C GLU A 195 -19.70 -7.38 -38.66
N GLU A 196 -20.98 -7.73 -38.64
CA GLU A 196 -21.69 -9.02 -38.78
C GLU A 196 -20.91 -10.36 -38.79
N ASP A 197 -21.38 -11.34 -38.01
CA ASP A 197 -21.99 -12.56 -38.61
C ASP A 197 -22.94 -13.27 -37.61
N GLU A 198 -24.01 -13.82 -38.17
CA GLU A 198 -25.21 -14.36 -37.56
C GLU A 198 -25.01 -15.78 -36.98
N ASN A 199 -25.69 -16.13 -35.87
CA ASN A 199 -26.83 -17.06 -35.91
C ASN A 199 -27.41 -17.46 -34.53
N HIS A 200 -28.69 -17.12 -34.36
CA HIS A 200 -29.82 -17.94 -33.87
C HIS A 200 -29.65 -19.05 -32.81
N SER A 201 -30.33 -18.83 -31.67
CA SER A 201 -30.95 -19.74 -30.65
C SER A 201 -31.66 -21.00 -31.20
N PRO A 202 -32.17 -22.00 -30.42
CA PRO A 202 -32.68 -21.93 -29.02
C PRO A 202 -32.60 -23.20 -28.09
N GLY A 203 -32.79 -22.97 -26.77
CA GLY A 203 -33.72 -23.68 -25.86
C GLY A 203 -33.57 -25.17 -25.46
N ASN A 204 -33.44 -25.44 -24.15
CA ASN A 204 -34.29 -26.28 -23.25
C ASN A 204 -33.48 -26.68 -21.98
N ASP A 205 -33.94 -26.39 -20.76
CA ASP A 205 -34.83 -27.14 -19.85
C ASP A 205 -34.25 -28.42 -19.20
N SER A 206 -34.62 -28.61 -17.93
CA SER A 206 -34.50 -29.79 -17.04
C SER A 206 -33.37 -29.82 -15.99
N THR A 207 -33.75 -29.43 -14.76
CA THR A 207 -33.50 -30.20 -13.50
C THR A 207 -34.34 -31.50 -13.52
N PRO A 208 -34.35 -32.43 -12.54
CA PRO A 208 -33.69 -32.54 -11.22
C PRO A 208 -32.85 -33.87 -11.16
N ASP A 209 -32.32 -34.43 -10.08
CA ASP A 209 -32.86 -34.68 -8.74
C ASP A 209 -31.79 -35.27 -7.82
N ALA A 210 -32.06 -35.15 -6.53
CA ALA A 210 -31.33 -35.74 -5.43
C ALA A 210 -31.53 -37.26 -5.38
N ALA A 211 -30.49 -38.00 -5.01
CA ALA A 211 -30.63 -39.36 -4.52
C ALA A 211 -29.72 -39.59 -3.31
N ASP A 212 -30.41 -39.54 -2.17
CA ASP A 212 -30.02 -40.07 -0.87
C ASP A 212 -29.80 -41.59 -0.99
N PHE A 213 -28.63 -42.11 -0.61
CA PHE A 213 -28.46 -43.55 -0.40
C PHE A 213 -27.78 -43.84 0.94
N SER A 214 -28.63 -44.27 1.85
CA SER A 214 -28.35 -44.81 3.17
C SER A 214 -27.49 -46.09 3.09
N PHE A 215 -26.32 -46.08 3.74
CA PHE A 215 -25.43 -47.24 3.83
C PHE A 215 -25.89 -48.16 4.99
N SER A 216 -26.60 -49.23 4.66
CA SER A 216 -26.84 -50.34 5.60
C SER A 216 -25.69 -51.34 5.58
N SER A 217 -25.13 -51.54 6.77
CA SER A 217 -24.16 -52.54 7.19
C SER A 217 -24.25 -53.90 6.48
N LEU A 218 -23.11 -54.38 5.96
CA LEU A 218 -22.82 -55.81 5.90
C LEU A 218 -21.37 -56.09 6.30
N GLN A 219 -21.24 -56.80 7.41
CA GLN A 219 -20.00 -57.36 7.93
C GLN A 219 -19.65 -58.67 7.22
N LYS A 220 -18.34 -58.84 7.00
CA LYS A 220 -17.54 -60.08 6.96
C LYS A 220 -17.65 -61.00 5.73
N VAL A 221 -16.56 -61.04 4.97
CA VAL A 221 -15.85 -62.30 4.70
C VAL A 221 -14.33 -62.08 4.88
N LYS A 222 -13.76 -62.79 5.86
CA LYS A 222 -12.32 -62.97 6.05
C LYS A 222 -11.76 -63.82 4.90
N ARG A 223 -10.68 -63.37 4.27
CA ARG A 223 -9.70 -64.27 3.66
C ARG A 223 -8.30 -63.73 3.94
N ASP A 224 -7.68 -64.34 4.93
CA ASP A 224 -6.29 -64.12 5.32
C ASP A 224 -5.34 -64.45 4.16
N ARG A 225 -4.52 -63.48 3.77
CA ARG A 225 -3.18 -63.72 3.23
C ARG A 225 -2.22 -62.75 3.91
N ASN A 226 -1.46 -63.31 4.85
CA ASN A 226 -0.44 -62.65 5.61
C ASN A 226 0.86 -62.62 4.80
N ILE A 227 1.30 -61.43 4.36
CA ILE A 227 2.69 -61.12 4.00
C ILE A 227 2.98 -59.78 4.68
N GLY A 228 3.88 -59.80 5.67
CA GLY A 228 4.16 -58.65 6.53
C GLY A 228 5.03 -57.58 5.88
N MET A 229 4.83 -56.34 6.32
CA MET A 229 5.87 -55.44 6.85
C MET A 229 5.19 -54.15 7.32
N GLY A 230 5.26 -53.86 8.62
CA GLY A 230 4.59 -52.71 9.23
C GLY A 230 5.14 -51.37 8.75
N LEU A 231 4.47 -50.78 7.76
CA LEU A 231 4.73 -49.42 7.26
C LEU A 231 3.49 -48.50 7.30
N ASP A 232 2.35 -48.98 7.79
CA ASP A 232 1.08 -48.25 7.69
C ASP A 232 0.64 -47.57 8.99
N LYS A 233 1.47 -47.57 10.04
CA LYS A 233 1.18 -46.78 11.23
C LYS A 233 1.50 -45.32 10.91
N ILE A 234 0.45 -44.56 10.58
CA ILE A 234 0.48 -43.12 10.43
C ILE A 234 0.13 -42.50 11.79
N SER A 235 0.93 -41.53 12.23
CA SER A 235 0.68 -40.77 13.45
C SER A 235 0.91 -39.27 13.17
N THR A 236 0.46 -38.41 14.07
CA THR A 236 0.39 -36.96 13.89
C THR A 236 1.40 -36.25 14.77
N CYS A 237 2.11 -35.26 14.22
CA CYS A 237 3.09 -34.47 14.98
C CYS A 237 2.40 -33.69 16.12
N PRO A 238 2.88 -33.71 17.36
CA PRO A 238 2.26 -32.93 18.43
C PRO A 238 2.44 -31.40 18.27
N LEU A 239 3.34 -30.95 17.38
CA LEU A 239 3.70 -29.54 17.23
C LEU A 239 3.01 -28.84 16.05
N CYS A 240 2.87 -29.53 14.90
CA CYS A 240 2.16 -28.99 13.75
C CYS A 240 1.07 -29.94 13.20
N HIS A 241 0.81 -31.03 13.90
CA HIS A 241 -0.26 -32.01 13.64
C HIS A 241 -0.18 -32.78 12.33
N LEU A 242 0.87 -32.55 11.51
CA LEU A 242 1.09 -33.24 10.25
C LEU A 242 1.11 -34.77 10.44
N ALA A 243 0.18 -35.44 9.77
CA ALA A 243 0.06 -36.90 9.77
C ALA A 243 1.11 -37.50 8.84
N LEU A 244 2.06 -38.23 9.43
CA LEU A 244 3.17 -38.86 8.71
C LEU A 244 3.27 -40.33 9.13
N PRO A 245 3.77 -41.21 8.24
CA PRO A 245 4.25 -42.51 8.65
C PRO A 245 5.17 -42.38 9.87
N VAL A 246 5.01 -43.21 10.90
CA VAL A 246 5.72 -43.07 12.18
C VAL A 246 7.24 -42.90 12.01
N LYS A 247 7.84 -43.56 11.02
CA LYS A 247 9.27 -43.44 10.70
C LYS A 247 9.68 -42.05 10.20
N THR A 248 8.81 -41.36 9.46
CA THR A 248 9.08 -39.98 8.98
C THR A 248 8.62 -38.94 9.98
N LEU A 249 7.69 -39.30 10.86
CA LEU A 249 7.20 -38.45 11.94
C LEU A 249 8.31 -38.09 12.94
N GLU A 250 9.10 -39.06 13.39
CA GLU A 250 10.18 -38.84 14.37
C GLU A 250 11.21 -37.79 13.91
N TRP A 251 11.50 -37.76 12.60
CA TRP A 251 12.41 -36.76 12.03
C TRP A 251 11.74 -35.41 11.86
N HIS A 252 10.48 -35.42 11.43
CA HIS A 252 9.68 -34.22 11.26
C HIS A 252 9.44 -33.51 12.60
N GLU A 253 9.20 -34.22 13.70
CA GLU A 253 9.01 -33.64 15.03
C GLU A 253 10.20 -32.78 15.46
N LYS A 254 11.42 -33.30 15.31
CA LYS A 254 12.65 -32.56 15.63
C LYS A 254 12.84 -31.32 14.76
N LYS A 255 12.49 -31.42 13.47
CA LYS A 255 12.60 -30.29 12.53
C LYS A 255 11.51 -29.25 12.75
N CYS A 256 10.31 -29.69 13.11
CA CYS A 256 9.18 -28.85 13.44
C CYS A 256 9.46 -28.02 14.71
N GLU A 257 10.10 -28.62 15.70
CA GLU A 257 10.51 -27.92 16.93
C GLU A 257 11.52 -26.80 16.63
N LEU A 258 12.55 -27.08 15.82
CA LEU A 258 13.55 -26.09 15.42
C LEU A 258 12.96 -24.92 14.60
N HIS A 259 12.01 -25.20 13.71
CA HIS A 259 11.38 -24.14 12.90
C HIS A 259 10.47 -23.24 13.75
N ARG A 260 9.82 -23.78 14.78
CA ARG A 260 9.04 -22.99 15.75
C ARG A 260 9.93 -22.07 16.58
N HIS A 261 11.14 -22.50 16.95
CA HIS A 261 12.09 -21.66 17.68
C HIS A 261 12.67 -20.52 16.84
N LEU A 262 12.78 -20.71 15.52
CA LEU A 262 13.25 -19.66 14.60
C LEU A 262 12.14 -18.68 14.18
N SER A 263 10.86 -19.04 14.33
CA SER A 263 9.73 -18.14 14.05
C SER A 263 9.29 -17.31 15.27
N MET A 264 9.89 -17.53 16.44
CA MET A 264 9.61 -16.81 17.70
C MET A 264 10.80 -15.97 18.20
N ALA A 265 11.84 -15.82 17.37
CA ALA A 265 13.01 -14.95 17.59
C ALA A 265 13.02 -13.85 16.54
#